data_AF-A0A6H2C321-F1
#
_entry.id   AF-A0A6H2C321-F1
#
_cell.length_a   1.000
_cell.length_b   1.000
_cell.length_c   1.000
_cell.angle_alpha   90.00
_cell.angle_beta   90.00
_cell.angle_gamma   90.00
#
_symmetry.space_group_name_H-M   'P 1'
#
loop_
_entity.id
_entity.type
_entity.pdbx_description
1 polymer ?
#
loop_
_entity_poly.entity_id
_entity_poly.type
_entity_poly.pdbx_seq_one_letter_code
_entity_poly.pdbx_strand_id
1 'polypeptide(L)'
;MVSNNAWVNYVKTFIERDFPNLVIHGYKLTSPDTTDYNCVAWAAEDDQNWWWPDAQNEEYWPPDVPREETINAFEQAFQTLGYEVCEDDTLEPGFQKIAIYVNSNKTPTHVARQLPDGKWTSKLGQDEDIEHNNLQGLTGNPGYGEVTCIMKRPI
;
A
#
# COMPACT_ATOMS: atom_id res chain seq x y z
N MET A 1 20.72 -13.14 -9.01
CA MET A 1 21.44 -12.64 -10.20
C MET A 1 20.62 -13.07 -11.41
N VAL A 2 19.80 -12.22 -12.01
CA VAL A 2 20.22 -11.02 -12.76
C VAL A 2 19.29 -9.85 -12.42
N SER A 3 19.81 -8.81 -11.76
CA SER A 3 19.24 -7.47 -11.87
C SER A 3 19.59 -6.99 -13.29
N ASN A 4 18.88 -7.49 -14.29
CA ASN A 4 19.15 -7.12 -15.66
C ASN A 4 18.67 -5.66 -15.81
N ASN A 5 19.59 -4.72 -16.02
CA ASN A 5 19.24 -3.30 -16.20
C ASN A 5 18.14 -3.11 -17.26
N ALA A 6 18.07 -4.02 -18.24
CA ALA A 6 16.99 -4.06 -19.23
C ALA A 6 15.60 -4.34 -18.63
N TRP A 7 15.48 -5.31 -17.70
CA TRP A 7 14.21 -5.61 -17.02
C TRP A 7 13.81 -4.44 -16.11
N VAL A 8 14.76 -3.92 -15.33
CA VAL A 8 14.50 -2.76 -14.46
C VAL A 8 14.00 -1.58 -15.29
N ASN A 9 14.67 -1.25 -16.39
CA ASN A 9 14.24 -0.17 -17.27
C ASN A 9 12.87 -0.42 -17.89
N TYR A 10 12.60 -1.66 -18.30
CA TYR A 10 11.30 -2.05 -18.86
C TYR A 10 10.18 -1.86 -17.83
N VAL A 11 10.31 -2.42 -16.63
CA VAL A 11 9.33 -2.28 -15.54
C VAL A 11 9.07 -0.82 -15.19
N LYS A 12 10.14 -0.03 -15.06
CA LYS A 12 10.03 1.40 -14.77
C LYS A 12 9.18 2.16 -15.79
N THR A 13 9.19 1.78 -17.07
CA THR A 13 8.33 2.45 -18.06
C THR A 13 6.83 2.29 -17.77
N PHE A 14 6.39 1.18 -17.19
CA PHE A 14 4.99 0.98 -16.80
C PHE A 14 4.68 1.71 -15.51
N ILE A 15 5.55 1.58 -14.51
CA ILE A 15 5.40 2.27 -13.23
C ILE A 15 5.31 3.78 -13.44
N GLU A 16 6.21 4.37 -14.23
CA GLU A 16 6.26 5.82 -14.44
C GLU A 16 5.12 6.33 -15.34
N ARG A 17 4.53 5.46 -16.17
CA ARG A 17 3.30 5.77 -16.91
C ARG A 17 2.09 5.79 -16.00
N ASP A 18 1.96 4.80 -15.11
CA ASP A 18 0.78 4.59 -14.28
C ASP A 18 0.83 5.38 -12.95
N PHE A 19 2.04 5.73 -12.49
CA PHE A 19 2.31 6.52 -11.29
C PHE A 19 3.35 7.63 -11.58
N PRO A 20 3.02 8.62 -12.42
CA PRO A 20 3.97 9.66 -12.85
C PRO A 20 4.54 10.48 -11.69
N ASN A 21 3.81 10.59 -10.57
CA ASN A 21 4.29 11.30 -9.39
C ASN A 21 5.47 10.61 -8.70
N LEU A 22 5.67 9.30 -8.90
CA LEU A 22 6.86 8.60 -8.40
C LEU A 22 8.15 9.14 -9.04
N VAL A 23 8.10 9.62 -10.29
CA VAL A 23 9.26 10.26 -10.94
C VAL A 23 9.60 11.58 -10.26
N ILE A 24 8.59 12.34 -9.85
CA ILE A 24 8.73 13.66 -9.23
C ILE A 24 9.27 13.52 -7.80
N HIS A 25 8.72 12.58 -7.03
CA HIS A 25 9.03 12.44 -5.61
C HIS A 25 10.15 11.43 -5.32
N GLY A 26 10.46 10.55 -6.26
CA GLY A 26 11.49 9.53 -6.15
C GLY A 26 10.98 8.22 -5.53
N TYR A 27 11.42 7.13 -6.14
CA TYR A 27 11.10 5.76 -5.74
C TYR A 27 12.23 4.81 -6.11
N LYS A 28 12.18 3.60 -5.57
CA LYS A 28 13.12 2.53 -5.83
C LYS A 28 12.38 1.19 -5.86
N LEU A 29 12.64 0.39 -6.89
CA LEU A 29 12.21 -1.01 -6.93
C LEU A 29 12.99 -1.82 -5.88
N THR A 30 12.26 -2.58 -5.05
CA THR A 30 12.86 -3.38 -3.96
C THR A 30 12.83 -4.88 -4.24
N SER A 31 11.79 -5.36 -4.91
CA SER A 31 11.62 -6.78 -5.26
C SER A 31 10.89 -6.93 -6.61
N PRO A 32 11.08 -8.06 -7.30
CA PRO A 32 10.24 -8.44 -8.44
C PRO A 32 8.80 -8.73 -7.99
N ASP A 33 7.91 -8.90 -8.97
CA ASP A 33 6.53 -9.31 -8.78
C ASP A 33 6.42 -10.66 -8.05
N THR A 34 5.44 -10.74 -7.16
CA THR A 34 5.00 -11.95 -6.48
C THR A 34 3.48 -11.93 -6.46
N THR A 35 2.84 -13.01 -6.87
CA THR A 35 1.37 -13.09 -6.92
C THR A 35 0.74 -13.58 -5.62
N ASP A 36 1.55 -13.78 -4.58
CA ASP A 36 1.14 -14.48 -3.35
C ASP A 36 0.39 -13.55 -2.36
N TYR A 37 0.62 -12.24 -2.45
CA TYR A 37 0.00 -11.23 -1.58
C TYR A 37 -0.28 -9.94 -2.36
N ASN A 38 -1.18 -9.09 -1.87
CA ASN A 38 -1.46 -7.77 -2.45
C ASN A 38 -0.95 -6.63 -1.55
N CYS A 39 -1.24 -5.38 -1.93
CA CYS A 39 -0.83 -4.20 -1.14
C CYS A 39 -1.39 -4.16 0.27
N VAL A 40 -2.63 -4.63 0.48
CA VAL A 40 -3.27 -4.66 1.79
C VAL A 40 -2.57 -5.66 2.70
N ALA A 41 -2.32 -6.87 2.19
CA ALA A 41 -1.57 -7.91 2.88
C ALA A 41 -0.13 -7.49 3.18
N TRP A 42 0.55 -6.86 2.22
CA TRP A 42 1.88 -6.29 2.41
C TRP A 42 1.90 -5.26 3.55
N ALA A 43 0.91 -4.36 3.59
CA ALA A 43 0.79 -3.38 4.67
C ALA A 43 0.47 -4.03 6.03
N ALA A 44 -0.27 -5.14 6.04
CA ALA A 44 -0.58 -5.95 7.21
C ALA A 44 0.61 -6.81 7.70
N GLU A 45 1.70 -6.88 6.93
CA GLU A 45 2.83 -7.79 7.16
C GLU A 45 2.42 -9.27 7.08
N ASP A 46 1.46 -9.57 6.21
CA ASP A 46 1.03 -10.93 5.86
C ASP A 46 1.48 -11.25 4.43
N ASP A 47 2.43 -12.18 4.31
CA ASP A 47 2.97 -12.66 3.03
C ASP A 47 2.36 -14.00 2.59
N GLN A 48 1.34 -14.50 3.32
CA GLN A 48 0.70 -15.80 3.08
C GLN A 48 -0.71 -15.70 2.53
N ASN A 49 -1.38 -14.55 2.71
CA ASN A 49 -2.76 -14.38 2.30
C ASN A 49 -2.93 -13.15 1.41
N TRP A 50 -3.82 -13.25 0.45
CA TRP A 50 -4.34 -12.10 -0.28
C TRP A 50 -5.47 -11.44 0.52
N TRP A 51 -5.37 -10.14 0.80
CA TRP A 51 -6.34 -9.44 1.64
C TRP A 51 -7.30 -8.59 0.81
N TRP A 52 -8.57 -8.96 0.73
CA TRP A 52 -9.59 -8.10 0.11
C TRP A 52 -10.99 -8.42 0.67
N PRO A 53 -11.85 -7.41 0.91
CA PRO A 53 -13.22 -7.63 1.36
C PRO A 53 -14.13 -8.01 0.18
N ASP A 54 -13.72 -9.00 -0.61
CA ASP A 54 -14.49 -9.47 -1.74
C ASP A 54 -15.83 -10.08 -1.27
N ALA A 55 -16.89 -9.84 -2.05
CA ALA A 55 -18.23 -10.32 -1.71
C ALA A 55 -18.39 -11.84 -1.92
N GLN A 56 -17.44 -12.48 -2.62
CA GLN A 56 -17.46 -13.90 -2.94
C GLN A 56 -16.85 -14.75 -1.81
N ASN A 57 -16.15 -14.14 -0.86
CA ASN A 57 -15.33 -14.77 0.18
C ASN A 57 -14.18 -15.62 -0.39
N GLU A 58 -13.58 -15.17 -1.48
CA GLU A 58 -12.43 -15.80 -2.11
C GLU A 58 -11.13 -15.41 -1.41
N GLU A 59 -11.04 -14.15 -0.97
CA GLU A 59 -9.83 -13.60 -0.37
C GLU A 59 -9.94 -13.48 1.15
N TYR A 60 -8.78 -13.41 1.81
CA TYR A 60 -8.75 -13.21 3.25
C TYR A 60 -9.32 -11.84 3.61
N TRP A 61 -10.13 -11.83 4.67
CA TRP A 61 -10.55 -10.62 5.37
C TRP A 61 -10.74 -10.98 6.85
N PRO A 62 -10.35 -10.11 7.80
CA PRO A 62 -10.48 -10.42 9.21
C PRO A 62 -11.93 -10.79 9.60
N PRO A 63 -12.12 -11.79 10.48
CA PRO A 63 -13.44 -12.12 10.99
C PRO A 63 -14.03 -10.92 11.75
N ASP A 64 -15.36 -10.85 11.77
CA ASP A 64 -16.14 -9.80 12.44
C ASP A 64 -15.95 -8.37 11.88
N VAL A 65 -15.22 -8.21 10.77
CA VAL A 65 -15.13 -6.95 10.01
C VAL A 65 -16.05 -7.01 8.79
N PRO A 66 -16.83 -5.94 8.50
CA PRO A 66 -17.66 -5.88 7.30
C PRO A 66 -16.83 -6.13 6.02
N ARG A 67 -17.30 -7.04 5.16
CA ARG A 67 -16.74 -7.29 3.83
C ARG A 67 -17.30 -6.29 2.82
N GLU A 68 -16.84 -5.05 2.94
CA GLU A 68 -17.22 -3.95 2.06
C GLU A 68 -15.98 -3.17 1.61
N GLU A 69 -15.95 -2.71 0.36
CA GLU A 69 -14.89 -1.84 -0.16
C GLU A 69 -15.10 -0.39 0.31
N THR A 70 -15.04 -0.17 1.62
CA THR A 70 -15.19 1.14 2.26
C THR A 70 -14.01 1.45 3.16
N ILE A 71 -13.71 2.74 3.33
CA ILE A 71 -12.65 3.19 4.24
C ILE A 71 -12.87 2.63 5.65
N ASN A 72 -14.11 2.68 6.15
CA ASN A 72 -14.46 2.20 7.48
C ASN A 72 -14.20 0.69 7.66
N ALA A 73 -14.45 -0.13 6.64
CA ALA A 73 -14.12 -1.55 6.69
C ALA A 73 -12.60 -1.79 6.71
N PHE A 74 -11.83 -1.04 5.93
CA PHE A 74 -10.36 -1.12 5.93
C PHE A 74 -9.77 -0.64 7.26
N GLU A 75 -10.28 0.46 7.83
CA GLU A 75 -9.89 0.93 9.16
C GLU A 75 -10.14 -0.16 10.22
N GLN A 76 -11.34 -0.77 10.22
CA GLN A 76 -11.66 -1.87 11.12
C GLN A 76 -10.75 -3.10 10.92
N ALA A 77 -10.42 -3.43 9.67
CA ALA A 77 -9.49 -4.53 9.37
C ALA A 77 -8.12 -4.27 10.01
N PHE A 78 -7.54 -3.08 9.84
CA PHE A 78 -6.26 -2.74 10.46
C PHE A 78 -6.34 -2.53 11.97
N GLN A 79 -7.49 -2.15 12.52
CA GLN A 79 -7.72 -2.14 13.97
C GLN A 79 -7.59 -3.55 14.58
N THR A 80 -7.93 -4.61 13.84
CA THR A 80 -7.68 -6.00 14.31
C THR A 80 -6.20 -6.31 14.50
N LEU A 81 -5.32 -5.55 13.83
CA LEU A 81 -3.86 -5.64 13.93
C LEU A 81 -3.26 -4.63 14.92
N GLY A 82 -4.09 -3.94 15.70
CA GLY A 82 -3.68 -2.97 16.71
C GLY A 82 -3.40 -1.56 16.16
N TYR A 83 -3.79 -1.25 14.92
CA TYR A 83 -3.68 0.10 14.39
C TYR A 83 -4.82 0.99 14.87
N GLU A 84 -4.50 2.25 15.13
CA GLU A 84 -5.46 3.31 15.44
C GLU A 84 -5.27 4.49 14.47
N VAL A 85 -6.35 5.19 14.13
CA VAL A 85 -6.29 6.39 13.27
C VAL A 85 -5.42 7.46 13.93
N CYS A 86 -4.56 8.11 13.14
CA CYS A 86 -3.71 9.20 13.61
C CYS A 86 -3.68 10.37 12.62
N GLU A 87 -3.15 11.50 13.07
CA GLU A 87 -3.33 12.79 12.37
C GLU A 87 -2.47 12.95 11.11
N ASP A 88 -1.25 12.41 11.10
CA ASP A 88 -0.28 12.70 10.05
C ASP A 88 0.60 11.51 9.65
N ASP A 89 1.34 11.69 8.56
CA ASP A 89 2.30 10.73 8.00
C ASP A 89 3.74 10.90 8.55
N THR A 90 3.94 11.76 9.56
CA THR A 90 5.26 12.04 10.14
C THR A 90 5.83 10.79 10.81
N LEU A 91 7.11 10.47 10.58
CA LEU A 91 7.78 9.36 11.26
C LEU A 91 7.76 9.56 12.79
N GLU A 92 7.27 8.57 13.52
CA GLU A 92 7.15 8.59 14.97
C GLU A 92 7.93 7.41 15.57
N PRO A 93 9.01 7.65 16.35
CA PRO A 93 9.79 6.57 16.97
C PRO A 93 8.93 5.63 17.82
N GLY A 94 9.07 4.33 17.61
CA GLY A 94 8.29 3.30 18.33
C GLY A 94 6.92 3.01 17.72
N PHE A 95 6.56 3.64 16.59
CA PHE A 95 5.33 3.37 15.87
C PHE A 95 5.58 3.02 14.41
N GLN A 96 4.76 2.14 13.87
CA GLN A 96 4.65 1.84 12.45
C GLN A 96 3.35 2.44 11.94
N LYS A 97 3.41 3.12 10.78
CA LYS A 97 2.24 3.75 10.16
C LYS A 97 1.82 3.03 8.88
N ILE A 98 0.54 3.15 8.54
CA ILE A 98 -0.01 2.80 7.23
C ILE A 98 -0.82 3.97 6.67
N ALA A 99 -0.98 4.01 5.35
CA ALA A 99 -1.76 5.00 4.64
C ALA A 99 -2.74 4.30 3.69
N ILE A 100 -4.03 4.60 3.83
CA ILE A 100 -5.10 4.07 2.97
C ILE A 100 -5.42 5.11 1.90
N TYR A 101 -5.37 4.68 0.64
CA TYR A 101 -5.70 5.46 -0.54
C TYR A 101 -7.09 5.13 -1.05
N VAL A 102 -7.77 6.12 -1.61
CA VAL A 102 -9.08 5.95 -2.24
C VAL A 102 -9.17 6.65 -3.58
N ASN A 103 -10.00 6.14 -4.47
CA ASN A 103 -10.35 6.81 -5.73
C ASN A 103 -11.37 7.95 -5.50
N SER A 104 -11.77 8.62 -6.59
CA SER A 104 -12.76 9.71 -6.56
C SER A 104 -14.14 9.31 -6.03
N ASN A 105 -14.47 8.02 -6.03
CA ASN A 105 -15.71 7.47 -5.47
C ASN A 105 -15.57 7.07 -3.99
N LYS A 106 -14.43 7.39 -3.36
CA LYS A 106 -14.09 7.03 -1.97
C LYS A 106 -13.99 5.52 -1.72
N THR A 107 -13.78 4.74 -2.78
CA THR A 107 -13.49 3.30 -2.67
C THR A 107 -12.00 3.11 -2.43
N PRO A 108 -11.58 2.30 -1.43
CA PRO A 108 -10.19 1.93 -1.21
C PRO A 108 -9.55 1.33 -2.46
N THR A 109 -8.31 1.74 -2.73
CA THR A 109 -7.55 1.31 -3.91
C THR A 109 -6.19 0.76 -3.56
N HIS A 110 -5.60 1.21 -2.46
CA HIS A 110 -4.24 0.87 -2.08
C HIS A 110 -3.96 1.13 -0.60
N VAL A 111 -2.96 0.41 -0.05
CA VAL A 111 -2.41 0.68 1.28
C VAL A 111 -0.89 0.67 1.21
N ALA A 112 -0.25 1.69 1.78
CA ALA A 112 1.21 1.77 1.93
C ALA A 112 1.59 1.66 3.41
N ARG A 113 2.79 1.15 3.70
CA ARG A 113 3.33 1.03 5.07
C ARG A 113 4.58 1.88 5.24
N GLN A 114 4.72 2.57 6.36
CA GLN A 114 5.90 3.38 6.65
C GLN A 114 7.07 2.50 7.12
N LEU A 115 8.26 2.80 6.62
CA LEU A 115 9.52 2.18 7.01
C LEU A 115 10.18 2.95 8.17
N PRO A 116 11.09 2.31 8.93
CA PRO A 116 11.78 2.97 10.05
C PRO A 116 12.63 4.19 9.67
N ASP A 117 12.97 4.36 8.39
CA ASP A 117 13.69 5.52 7.87
C ASP A 117 12.77 6.68 7.44
N GLY A 118 11.46 6.54 7.63
CA GLY A 118 10.44 7.53 7.28
C GLY A 118 9.94 7.47 5.84
N LYS A 119 10.55 6.63 4.99
CA LYS A 119 10.00 6.32 3.66
C LYS A 119 8.80 5.40 3.78
N TRP A 120 8.21 5.10 2.64
CA TRP A 120 7.06 4.23 2.53
C TRP A 120 7.36 3.06 1.61
N THR A 121 6.75 1.91 1.90
CA THR A 121 6.78 0.72 1.05
C THR A 121 5.39 0.38 0.57
N SER A 122 5.30 -0.08 -0.68
CA SER A 122 4.06 -0.44 -1.35
C SER A 122 4.32 -1.62 -2.29
N LYS A 123 3.35 -2.52 -2.40
CA LYS A 123 3.21 -3.39 -3.56
C LYS A 123 2.30 -2.73 -4.60
N LEU A 124 2.72 -2.63 -5.86
CA LEU A 124 1.91 -2.02 -6.91
C LEU A 124 0.84 -3.00 -7.42
N GLY A 125 -0.23 -3.19 -6.65
CA GLY A 125 -1.25 -4.20 -6.94
C GLY A 125 -0.70 -5.62 -6.73
N GLN A 126 -0.57 -6.39 -7.82
CA GLN A 126 0.03 -7.73 -7.82
C GLN A 126 1.49 -7.74 -8.32
N ASP A 127 2.00 -6.57 -8.73
CA ASP A 127 3.27 -6.44 -9.43
C ASP A 127 4.42 -6.18 -8.44
N GLU A 128 5.37 -5.30 -8.79
CA GLU A 128 6.59 -5.07 -8.02
C GLU A 128 6.35 -4.34 -6.70
N ASP A 129 7.24 -4.61 -5.74
CA ASP A 129 7.34 -3.81 -4.54
C ASP A 129 8.28 -2.62 -4.76
N ILE A 130 7.92 -1.50 -4.15
CA ILE A 130 8.69 -0.28 -4.17
C ILE A 130 8.90 0.30 -2.77
N GLU A 131 10.00 1.03 -2.64
CA GLU A 131 10.19 2.10 -1.67
C GLU A 131 9.88 3.44 -2.35
N HIS A 132 9.18 4.34 -1.69
CA HIS A 132 8.91 5.69 -2.17
C HIS A 132 9.09 6.71 -1.05
N ASN A 133 9.51 7.92 -1.43
CA ASN A 133 9.95 8.92 -0.46
C ASN A 133 8.79 9.58 0.31
N ASN A 134 7.58 9.57 -0.28
CA ASN A 134 6.39 10.17 0.32
C ASN A 134 5.12 9.61 -0.31
N LEU A 135 4.00 9.79 0.36
CA LEU A 135 2.71 9.26 -0.09
C LEU A 135 2.22 9.87 -1.40
N GLN A 136 2.64 11.09 -1.74
CA GLN A 136 2.25 11.81 -2.97
C GLN A 136 2.77 11.12 -4.22
N GLY A 137 3.82 10.30 -4.12
CA GLY A 137 4.32 9.50 -5.24
C GLY A 137 3.26 8.61 -5.89
N LEU A 138 2.28 8.14 -5.11
CA LEU A 138 1.24 7.21 -5.56
C LEU A 138 -0.15 7.85 -5.75
N THR A 139 -0.29 9.16 -5.51
CA THR A 139 -1.57 9.86 -5.68
C THR A 139 -1.84 10.24 -7.13
N GLY A 140 -3.09 10.59 -7.43
CA GLY A 140 -3.50 11.15 -8.71
C GLY A 140 -4.26 10.17 -9.62
N ASN A 141 -4.41 10.58 -10.88
CA ASN A 141 -4.99 9.79 -11.96
C ASN A 141 -4.16 10.00 -13.25
N PRO A 142 -3.45 8.98 -13.76
CA PRO A 142 -3.38 7.62 -13.22
C PRO A 142 -2.65 7.60 -11.86
N GLY A 143 -3.03 6.66 -11.00
CA GLY A 143 -2.56 6.54 -9.62
C GLY A 143 -3.60 5.89 -8.71
N TYR A 144 -3.32 5.82 -7.42
CA TYR A 144 -4.25 5.23 -6.44
C TYR A 144 -5.28 6.24 -5.91
N GLY A 145 -5.35 7.45 -6.48
CA GLY A 145 -6.26 8.50 -6.03
C GLY A 145 -5.64 9.34 -4.92
N GLU A 146 -6.24 9.42 -3.75
CA GLU A 146 -5.77 10.28 -2.65
C GLU A 146 -5.63 9.53 -1.33
N VAL A 147 -4.67 9.95 -0.52
CA VAL A 147 -4.53 9.46 0.86
C VAL A 147 -5.68 10.03 1.69
N THR A 148 -6.46 9.15 2.31
CA THR A 148 -7.62 9.58 3.12
C THR A 148 -7.50 9.22 4.59
N CYS A 149 -6.76 8.16 4.94
CA CYS A 149 -6.59 7.74 6.33
C CYS A 149 -5.15 7.32 6.60
N ILE A 150 -4.59 7.81 7.71
CA ILE A 150 -3.31 7.34 8.26
C ILE A 150 -3.61 6.65 9.58
N MET A 151 -3.02 5.48 9.78
CA MET A 151 -3.15 4.75 11.04
C MET A 151 -1.78 4.38 11.57
N LYS A 152 -1.65 4.19 12.89
CA LYS A 152 -0.40 3.78 13.54
C LYS A 152 -0.62 2.66 14.56
N ARG A 153 0.39 1.81 14.74
CA ARG A 153 0.49 0.85 15.84
C ARG A 153 1.87 0.91 16.51
N PRO A 154 2.00 0.57 17.80
CA PRO A 154 3.31 0.38 18.43
C PRO A 154 4.12 -0.73 17.74
N ILE A 155 5.45 -0.57 17.66
CA ILE A 155 6.43 -1.58 17.19
C ILE A 155 6.90 -2.44 18.37
#